data_AF-A0A9Q0V317-F1
#
_entry.id   AF-A0A9Q0V317-F1
#
_cell.length_a   1.000
_cell.length_b   1.000
_cell.length_c   1.000
_cell.angle_alpha   90.00
_cell.angle_beta   90.00
_cell.angle_gamma   90.00
#
_symmetry.space_group_name_H-M   'P 1'
#
loop_
_entity.id
_entity.type
_entity.pdbx_description
1 polymer ?
#
loop_
_entity_poly.entity_id
_entity_poly.type
_entity_poly.pdbx_seq_one_letter_code
_entity_poly.pdbx_strand_id
1 'polypeptide(L)'
;MASNGENDKSLIVSFGEMLIDFVPTVSGVSLAEAPGFLKAPGWCSGERGYRGGEARRKGGVCRKARTALAFVTLRADGEREFMFYRNPSADMLLRPEELNLELIRSAKVFHYGSISLIVEPCRSAHLEAMRVAKRAGALLSYDPNLRLPLWPSAEEAREQILKIWDEADVIKVSDVELEFLTGSDKIDDETALTLWRPNFKLLLVTLGVINGVGVCHKILTFSWQKVVGDEFSDCLSRYLLPDDVGPHIL
;
A
#
# COMPACT_ATOMS: atom_id res chain seq x y z
N MET A 1 -25.44 34.94 -11.54
CA MET A 1 -24.14 34.27 -11.78
C MET A 1 -23.43 34.15 -10.45
N ALA A 2 -23.53 32.99 -9.81
CA ALA A 2 -22.67 32.64 -8.68
C ALA A 2 -21.70 31.60 -9.22
N SER A 3 -20.41 31.95 -9.24
CA SER A 3 -19.32 31.06 -9.59
C SER A 3 -19.27 29.93 -8.57
N ASN A 4 -19.74 28.74 -8.95
CA ASN A 4 -19.44 27.50 -8.23
C ASN A 4 -17.93 27.29 -8.34
N GLY A 5 -17.19 27.69 -7.30
CA GLY A 5 -15.76 27.50 -7.21
C GLY A 5 -15.42 26.02 -7.36
N GLU A 6 -14.62 25.72 -8.38
CA GLU A 6 -13.89 24.48 -8.54
C GLU A 6 -13.17 24.14 -7.24
N ASN A 7 -13.63 23.09 -6.58
CA ASN A 7 -12.80 22.36 -5.64
C ASN A 7 -12.39 21.05 -6.33
N ASP A 8 -11.78 21.20 -7.50
CA ASP A 8 -11.21 20.11 -8.30
C ASP A 8 -9.84 19.71 -7.72
N LYS A 9 -9.83 19.36 -6.43
CA LYS A 9 -8.67 18.68 -5.85
C LYS A 9 -8.88 17.20 -6.04
N SER A 10 -8.01 16.60 -6.85
CA SER A 10 -7.90 15.16 -7.06
C SER A 10 -7.50 14.46 -5.75
N LEU A 11 -8.49 14.19 -4.91
CA LEU A 11 -8.27 13.60 -3.60
C LEU A 11 -7.92 12.11 -3.74
N ILE A 12 -6.80 11.72 -3.14
CA ILE A 12 -6.42 10.32 -3.00
C ILE A 12 -6.59 9.94 -1.53
N VAL A 13 -7.33 8.86 -1.31
CA VAL A 13 -7.62 8.32 0.02
C VAL A 13 -6.94 6.96 0.17
N SER A 14 -6.05 6.84 1.15
CA SER A 14 -5.39 5.59 1.48
C SER A 14 -6.05 4.90 2.68
N PHE A 15 -6.24 3.59 2.59
CA PHE A 15 -6.83 2.76 3.63
C PHE A 15 -5.89 1.62 4.04
N GLY A 16 -5.69 1.45 5.34
CA GLY A 16 -4.73 0.51 5.89
C GLY A 16 -4.27 0.87 7.29
N GLU A 17 -3.13 0.32 7.67
CA GLU A 17 -2.51 0.42 8.97
C GLU A 17 -1.48 1.53 9.05
N MET A 18 -1.66 2.41 10.03
CA MET A 18 -0.65 3.38 10.45
C MET A 18 0.00 2.89 11.74
N LEU A 19 1.32 2.75 11.70
CA LEU A 19 2.12 2.19 12.78
C LEU A 19 3.30 3.11 13.10
N ILE A 20 4.07 2.74 14.11
CA ILE A 20 5.30 3.44 14.46
C ILE A 20 6.47 2.58 14.02
N ASP A 21 7.27 3.09 13.10
CA ASP A 21 8.54 2.48 12.71
C ASP A 21 9.65 2.89 13.68
N PHE A 22 10.44 1.90 14.07
CA PHE A 22 11.70 2.06 14.79
C PHE A 22 12.83 1.67 13.85
N VAL A 23 13.54 2.68 13.37
CA VAL A 23 14.69 2.54 12.46
C VAL A 23 15.97 2.66 13.27
N PRO A 24 16.93 1.73 13.14
CA PRO A 24 18.21 1.82 13.82
C PRO A 24 18.90 3.17 13.65
N THR A 25 19.53 3.64 14.71
CA THR A 25 20.40 4.84 14.71
C THR A 25 21.67 4.64 13.88
N VAL A 26 22.02 3.38 13.59
CA VAL A 26 23.19 2.98 12.81
C VAL A 26 22.74 2.04 11.69
N SER A 27 23.22 2.24 10.47
CA SER A 27 22.91 1.39 9.32
C SER A 27 23.73 0.10 9.29
N GLY A 28 23.22 -0.95 8.65
CA GLY A 28 23.98 -2.15 8.36
C GLY A 28 24.06 -3.16 9.51
N VAL A 29 23.28 -2.99 10.56
CA VAL A 29 23.27 -3.83 11.77
C VAL A 29 22.02 -4.71 11.82
N SER A 30 22.09 -5.85 12.51
CA SER A 30 20.87 -6.61 12.83
C SER A 30 20.00 -5.92 13.88
N LEU A 31 18.77 -6.39 14.08
CA LEU A 31 17.89 -5.87 15.15
C LEU A 31 18.50 -6.07 16.55
N ALA A 32 19.24 -7.16 16.75
CA ALA A 32 19.86 -7.49 18.03
C ALA A 32 21.11 -6.62 18.33
N GLU A 33 21.79 -6.15 17.28
CA GLU A 33 23.00 -5.34 17.39
C GLU A 33 22.74 -3.84 17.35
N ALA A 34 21.51 -3.42 17.02
CA ALA A 34 21.14 -2.03 16.93
C ALA A 34 21.30 -1.32 18.30
N PRO A 35 22.15 -0.28 18.41
CA PRO A 35 22.42 0.39 19.70
C PRO A 35 21.25 1.28 20.17
N GLY A 36 20.29 1.54 19.30
CA GLY A 36 19.12 2.35 19.57
C GLY A 36 18.32 2.62 18.30
N PHE A 37 17.11 3.13 18.46
CA PHE A 37 16.16 3.33 17.36
C PHE A 37 15.58 4.75 17.34
N LEU A 38 15.41 5.29 16.14
CA LEU A 38 14.67 6.50 15.87
C LEU A 38 13.23 6.17 15.54
N LYS A 39 12.31 6.96 16.11
CA LYS A 39 10.88 6.85 15.84
C LYS A 39 10.52 7.55 14.53
N ALA A 40 9.84 6.86 13.64
CA ALA A 40 9.26 7.39 12.42
C ALA A 40 7.78 7.01 12.30
N PRO A 41 6.94 7.82 11.62
CA PRO A 41 5.64 7.34 11.18
C PRO A 41 5.85 6.21 10.17
N GLY A 42 5.19 5.09 10.40
CA GLY A 42 5.21 3.93 9.51
C GLY A 42 3.84 3.69 8.92
N TRP A 43 3.85 3.22 7.68
CA TRP A 43 2.66 2.77 6.97
C TRP A 43 3.12 1.57 6.15
N CYS A 44 2.43 0.44 6.26
CA CYS A 44 3.07 -0.78 5.80
C CYS A 44 3.24 -0.81 4.28
N SER A 45 2.43 -0.08 3.50
CA SER A 45 2.68 0.08 2.04
C SER A 45 3.98 0.84 1.69
N GLY A 46 4.77 1.23 2.70
CA GLY A 46 6.22 1.42 2.55
C GLY A 46 6.65 2.74 1.90
N GLU A 47 5.71 3.63 1.60
CA GLU A 47 6.01 4.87 0.88
C GLU A 47 6.31 6.03 1.84
N ARG A 48 7.59 6.35 1.99
CA ARG A 48 8.00 7.64 2.55
C ARG A 48 7.77 8.71 1.48
N GLY A 49 6.73 9.54 1.62
CA GLY A 49 6.55 10.70 0.75
C GLY A 49 5.12 11.05 0.37
N TYR A 50 4.14 10.19 0.66
CA TYR A 50 2.77 10.45 0.24
C TYR A 50 2.08 11.56 1.07
N ARG A 51 1.92 12.76 0.48
CA ARG A 51 1.08 13.85 1.02
C ARG A 51 -0.36 13.71 0.52
N GLY A 52 -1.02 12.60 0.86
CA GLY A 52 -2.45 12.37 0.62
C GLY A 52 -3.32 12.74 1.82
N GLY A 53 -4.62 12.91 1.62
CA GLY A 53 -5.56 13.10 2.73
C GLY A 53 -5.68 11.82 3.54
N GLU A 54 -5.22 11.83 4.79
CA GLU A 54 -5.34 10.68 5.70
C GLU A 54 -6.81 10.47 6.11
N ALA A 55 -7.40 9.33 5.73
CA ALA A 55 -8.66 8.88 6.30
C ALA A 55 -8.45 8.36 7.72
N ARG A 56 -8.48 9.26 8.70
CA ARG A 56 -8.49 8.88 10.12
C ARG A 56 -9.86 8.34 10.51
N ARG A 57 -9.87 7.39 11.46
CA ARG A 57 -11.07 6.87 12.14
C ARG A 57 -12.02 8.03 12.46
N LYS A 58 -13.32 7.90 12.16
CA LYS A 58 -14.35 8.85 12.66
C LYS A 58 -14.41 8.72 14.18
N GLY A 59 -13.57 9.48 14.88
CA GLY A 59 -13.52 9.51 16.34
C GLY A 59 -12.24 8.96 16.96
N GLY A 60 -11.20 9.78 16.98
CA GLY A 60 -10.16 9.79 18.03
C GLY A 60 -9.35 8.50 18.29
N VAL A 61 -8.63 8.52 19.41
CA VAL A 61 -7.67 7.48 19.85
C VAL A 61 -8.39 6.20 20.27
N CYS A 62 -7.96 5.04 19.76
CA CYS A 62 -8.45 3.75 20.22
C CYS A 62 -8.07 3.53 21.71
N ARG A 63 -9.05 3.25 22.56
CA ARG A 63 -8.82 2.99 24.00
C ARG A 63 -8.60 1.51 24.34
N LYS A 64 -8.81 0.61 23.37
CA LYS A 64 -8.75 -0.86 23.59
C LYS A 64 -7.42 -1.48 23.21
N ALA A 65 -6.64 -0.82 22.35
CA ALA A 65 -5.36 -1.31 21.87
C ALA A 65 -4.40 -0.14 21.62
N ARG A 66 -3.10 -0.41 21.62
CA ARG A 66 -2.05 0.56 21.31
C ARG A 66 -1.78 0.57 19.79
N THR A 67 -1.14 1.63 19.32
CA THR A 67 -0.62 1.68 17.94
C THR A 67 0.40 0.55 17.73
N ALA A 68 0.33 -0.12 16.58
CA ALA A 68 1.32 -1.14 16.24
C ALA A 68 2.72 -0.54 16.16
N LEU A 69 3.73 -1.32 16.50
CA LEU A 69 5.13 -0.94 16.35
C LEU A 69 5.80 -1.91 15.37
N ALA A 70 6.68 -1.39 14.53
CA ALA A 70 7.55 -2.20 13.69
C ALA A 70 9.00 -1.78 13.92
N PHE A 71 9.88 -2.74 14.14
CA PHE A 71 11.32 -2.53 14.14
C PHE A 71 11.84 -3.03 12.81
N VAL A 72 12.55 -2.17 12.08
CA VAL A 72 12.99 -2.44 10.72
C VAL A 72 14.47 -2.12 10.61
N THR A 73 15.28 -3.09 10.20
CA THR A 73 16.68 -2.85 9.87
C THR A 73 17.01 -3.33 8.47
N LEU A 74 18.01 -2.70 7.88
CA LEU A 74 18.71 -3.15 6.68
C LEU A 74 20.13 -3.49 7.09
N ARG A 75 20.47 -4.77 7.02
CA ARG A 75 21.79 -5.30 7.34
C ARG A 75 22.79 -4.93 6.23
N ALA A 76 24.08 -5.03 6.55
CA ALA A 76 25.15 -4.71 5.61
C ALA A 76 25.17 -5.62 4.36
N ASP A 77 24.62 -6.82 4.48
CA ASP A 77 24.42 -7.77 3.38
C ASP A 77 23.21 -7.42 2.49
N GLY A 78 22.44 -6.38 2.83
CA GLY A 78 21.25 -5.95 2.10
C GLY A 78 19.96 -6.63 2.55
N GLU A 79 20.03 -7.57 3.49
CA GLU A 79 18.85 -8.25 4.02
C GLU A 79 18.07 -7.35 4.99
N ARG A 80 16.74 -7.41 4.90
CA ARG A 80 15.85 -6.67 5.80
C ARG A 80 15.36 -7.57 6.92
N GLU A 81 15.51 -7.14 8.16
CA GLU A 81 14.88 -7.80 9.31
C GLU A 81 13.71 -6.95 9.83
N PHE A 82 12.62 -7.63 10.17
CA PHE A 82 11.41 -7.02 10.67
C PHE A 82 10.97 -7.69 11.97
N MET A 83 10.58 -6.89 12.96
CA MET A 83 9.91 -7.36 14.17
C MET A 83 8.68 -6.50 14.46
N PHE A 84 7.51 -7.13 14.54
CA PHE A 84 6.22 -6.45 14.68
C PHE A 84 5.61 -6.66 16.07
N TYR A 85 5.19 -5.58 16.70
CA TYR A 85 4.31 -5.59 17.87
C TYR A 85 2.90 -5.24 17.43
N ARG A 86 2.13 -6.28 17.09
CA ARG A 86 0.80 -6.15 16.48
C ARG A 86 -0.19 -7.19 17.04
N ASN A 87 -0.45 -7.20 18.35
CA ASN A 87 -1.39 -8.18 18.96
C ASN A 87 -2.03 -7.75 20.31
N PRO A 88 -3.28 -7.26 20.33
CA PRO A 88 -3.95 -6.54 19.25
C PRO A 88 -3.43 -5.09 19.17
N SER A 89 -3.50 -4.51 17.98
CA SER A 89 -3.17 -3.11 17.72
C SER A 89 -4.42 -2.32 17.28
N ALA A 90 -4.35 -0.99 17.36
CA ALA A 90 -5.50 -0.13 17.09
C ALA A 90 -6.07 -0.25 15.66
N ASP A 91 -5.22 -0.46 14.65
CA ASP A 91 -5.61 -0.66 13.25
C ASP A 91 -6.41 -1.95 13.04
N MET A 92 -6.08 -3.01 13.78
CA MET A 92 -6.82 -4.29 13.74
C MET A 92 -8.26 -4.17 14.24
N LEU A 93 -8.59 -3.11 14.99
CA LEU A 93 -9.88 -2.93 15.64
C LEU A 93 -10.78 -1.89 14.94
N LEU A 94 -10.43 -1.46 13.73
CA LEU A 94 -11.29 -0.58 12.93
C LEU A 94 -12.55 -1.33 12.49
N ARG A 95 -13.72 -0.72 12.68
CA ARG A 95 -15.00 -1.30 12.28
C ARG A 95 -15.66 -0.53 11.12
N PRO A 96 -16.54 -1.17 10.33
CA PRO A 96 -17.28 -0.49 9.26
C PRO A 96 -18.02 0.78 9.72
N GLU A 97 -18.58 0.76 10.93
CA GLU A 97 -19.36 1.91 11.46
C GLU A 97 -18.50 3.14 11.75
N GLU A 98 -17.18 2.97 11.83
CA GLU A 98 -16.22 4.02 12.16
C GLU A 98 -15.55 4.62 10.91
N LEU A 99 -15.96 4.17 9.73
CA LEU A 99 -15.46 4.65 8.45
C LEU A 99 -15.96 6.07 8.17
N ASN A 100 -15.07 6.92 7.67
CA ASN A 100 -15.46 8.21 7.13
C ASN A 100 -16.01 8.06 5.70
N LEU A 101 -17.28 7.65 5.58
CA LEU A 101 -17.90 7.39 4.28
C LEU A 101 -17.97 8.62 3.36
N GLU A 102 -18.04 9.84 3.90
CA GLU A 102 -18.03 11.07 3.09
C GLU A 102 -16.66 11.28 2.44
N LEU A 103 -15.59 11.11 3.23
CA LEU A 103 -14.23 11.19 2.73
C LEU A 103 -13.96 10.12 1.67
N ILE A 104 -14.36 8.87 1.94
CA ILE A 104 -14.20 7.76 0.99
C ILE A 104 -14.95 8.03 -0.31
N ARG A 105 -16.18 8.56 -0.26
CA ARG A 105 -16.95 8.93 -1.47
C ARG A 105 -16.35 10.09 -2.25
N SER A 106 -15.57 10.96 -1.60
CA SER A 106 -14.88 12.06 -2.27
C SER A 106 -13.57 11.67 -2.96
N ALA A 107 -13.12 10.42 -2.79
CA ALA A 107 -11.88 9.93 -3.38
C ALA A 107 -11.98 9.83 -4.90
N LYS A 108 -10.97 10.37 -5.62
CA LYS A 108 -10.73 10.07 -7.03
C LYS A 108 -9.93 8.78 -7.19
N VAL A 109 -8.99 8.55 -6.28
CA VAL A 109 -8.25 7.30 -6.15
C VAL A 109 -8.41 6.79 -4.72
N PHE A 110 -8.72 5.51 -4.58
CA PHE A 110 -8.76 4.82 -3.30
C PHE A 110 -7.67 3.75 -3.29
N HIS A 111 -6.63 3.98 -2.50
CA HIS A 111 -5.47 3.10 -2.40
C HIS A 111 -5.55 2.22 -1.15
N TYR A 112 -5.22 0.94 -1.28
CA TYR A 112 -5.26 -0.02 -0.18
C TYR A 112 -4.22 -1.12 -0.34
N GLY A 113 -3.90 -1.80 0.77
CA GLY A 113 -3.06 -2.99 0.78
C GLY A 113 -3.65 -4.15 1.57
N SER A 114 -2.98 -5.30 1.63
CA SER A 114 -3.60 -6.55 2.10
C SER A 114 -3.65 -6.71 3.63
N ILE A 115 -2.87 -5.96 4.41
CA ILE A 115 -2.70 -6.21 5.86
C ILE A 115 -3.97 -5.97 6.68
N SER A 116 -4.84 -5.06 6.22
CA SER A 116 -6.14 -4.84 6.83
C SER A 116 -7.16 -5.95 6.53
N LEU A 117 -6.82 -6.91 5.66
CA LEU A 117 -7.62 -8.12 5.43
C LEU A 117 -7.30 -9.25 6.41
N ILE A 118 -6.26 -9.14 7.23
CA ILE A 118 -5.78 -10.28 8.04
C ILE A 118 -6.82 -10.70 9.09
N VAL A 119 -7.41 -9.75 9.82
CA VAL A 119 -8.30 -10.06 10.96
C VAL A 119 -9.59 -9.24 10.97
N GLU A 120 -10.64 -9.80 11.56
CA GLU A 120 -11.84 -9.05 11.93
C GLU A 120 -11.60 -8.19 13.20
N PRO A 121 -12.27 -7.03 13.34
CA PRO A 121 -13.27 -6.44 12.43
C PRO A 121 -12.70 -5.63 11.26
N CYS A 122 -11.37 -5.45 11.19
CA CYS A 122 -10.73 -4.60 10.19
C CYS A 122 -10.96 -5.09 8.76
N ARG A 123 -10.99 -6.42 8.54
CA ARG A 123 -11.32 -7.04 7.26
C ARG A 123 -12.70 -6.58 6.75
N SER A 124 -13.74 -6.61 7.59
CA SER A 124 -15.06 -6.08 7.23
C SER A 124 -15.03 -4.58 6.90
N ALA A 125 -14.27 -3.80 7.66
CA ALA A 125 -14.11 -2.36 7.41
C ALA A 125 -13.42 -2.07 6.06
N HIS A 126 -12.38 -2.83 5.72
CA HIS A 126 -11.69 -2.75 4.44
C HIS A 126 -12.65 -2.99 3.27
N LEU A 127 -13.38 -4.10 3.32
CA LEU A 127 -14.29 -4.48 2.23
C LEU A 127 -15.40 -3.45 2.04
N GLU A 128 -15.93 -2.87 3.12
CA GLU A 128 -16.94 -1.80 3.00
C GLU A 128 -16.34 -0.50 2.43
N ALA A 129 -15.15 -0.10 2.88
CA ALA A 129 -14.47 1.09 2.37
C ALA A 129 -14.21 0.97 0.85
N MET A 130 -13.67 -0.16 0.41
CA MET A 130 -13.44 -0.47 -1.00
C MET A 130 -14.74 -0.43 -1.82
N ARG A 131 -15.83 -1.06 -1.34
CA ARG A 131 -17.14 -1.03 -2.01
C ARG A 131 -17.71 0.38 -2.12
N VAL A 132 -17.58 1.19 -1.08
CA VAL A 132 -18.06 2.59 -1.08
C VAL A 132 -17.26 3.42 -2.08
N ALA A 133 -15.94 3.30 -2.09
CA ALA A 133 -15.08 3.98 -3.07
C ALA A 133 -15.44 3.58 -4.51
N LYS A 134 -15.56 2.28 -4.79
CA LYS A 134 -15.94 1.77 -6.12
C LYS A 134 -17.29 2.32 -6.60
N ARG A 135 -18.31 2.29 -5.74
CA ARG A 135 -19.65 2.84 -6.06
C ARG A 135 -19.65 4.35 -6.28
N ALA A 136 -18.71 5.07 -5.66
CA ALA A 136 -18.53 6.50 -5.89
C ALA A 136 -17.76 6.83 -7.16
N GLY A 137 -17.26 5.82 -7.89
CA GLY A 137 -16.50 5.98 -9.13
C GLY A 137 -15.02 6.26 -8.92
N ALA A 138 -14.47 5.98 -7.73
CA ALA A 138 -13.03 6.08 -7.48
C ALA A 138 -12.27 5.01 -8.26
N LEU A 139 -11.08 5.34 -8.73
CA LEU A 139 -10.10 4.38 -9.23
C LEU A 139 -9.52 3.60 -8.05
N LEU A 140 -9.57 2.27 -8.11
CA LEU A 140 -9.06 1.39 -7.07
C LEU A 140 -7.60 1.01 -7.34
N SER A 141 -6.71 1.45 -6.47
CA SER A 141 -5.28 1.14 -6.50
C SER A 141 -4.93 0.15 -5.40
N TYR A 142 -4.37 -1.00 -5.77
CA TYR A 142 -4.06 -2.07 -4.84
C TYR A 142 -2.57 -2.42 -4.87
N ASP A 143 -1.92 -2.34 -3.71
CA ASP A 143 -0.58 -2.86 -3.46
C ASP A 143 -0.71 -3.95 -2.37
N PRO A 144 -0.69 -5.25 -2.72
CA PRO A 144 -0.82 -6.33 -1.74
C PRO A 144 0.16 -6.16 -0.58
N ASN A 145 1.38 -5.69 -0.88
CA ASN A 145 2.43 -5.40 0.09
C ASN A 145 2.54 -6.50 1.16
N LEU A 146 2.81 -7.72 0.69
CA LEU A 146 2.84 -8.95 1.47
C LEU A 146 3.82 -8.80 2.65
N ARG A 147 3.32 -9.15 3.84
CA ARG A 147 4.11 -9.29 5.08
C ARG A 147 3.78 -10.64 5.68
N LEU A 148 4.37 -11.69 5.11
CA LEU A 148 4.07 -13.08 5.45
C LEU A 148 4.05 -13.37 6.97
N PRO A 149 4.97 -12.81 7.80
CA PRO A 149 4.94 -13.03 9.25
C PRO A 149 3.69 -12.51 9.98
N LEU A 150 2.90 -11.63 9.36
CA LEU A 150 1.66 -11.11 9.95
C LEU A 150 0.45 -12.03 9.67
N TRP A 151 0.57 -12.93 8.70
CA TRP A 151 -0.51 -13.83 8.30
C TRP A 151 -0.47 -15.14 9.08
N PRO A 152 -1.63 -15.77 9.37
CA PRO A 152 -1.66 -17.08 10.03
C PRO A 152 -0.99 -18.19 9.21
N SER A 153 -1.06 -18.11 7.87
CA SER A 153 -0.33 -18.98 6.96
C SER A 153 -0.12 -18.32 5.58
N ALA A 154 0.77 -18.88 4.77
CA ALA A 154 1.00 -18.46 3.40
C ALA A 154 -0.24 -18.67 2.51
N GLU A 155 -0.96 -19.77 2.74
CA GLU A 155 -2.18 -20.10 2.02
C GLU A 155 -3.29 -19.08 2.31
N GLU A 156 -3.49 -18.70 3.58
CA GLU A 156 -4.48 -17.68 3.94
C GLU A 156 -4.10 -16.30 3.37
N ALA A 157 -2.80 -15.94 3.41
CA ALA A 157 -2.31 -14.72 2.78
C ALA A 157 -2.65 -14.66 1.30
N ARG A 158 -2.31 -15.73 0.55
CA ARG A 158 -2.56 -15.82 -0.89
C ARG A 158 -4.06 -15.80 -1.19
N GLU A 159 -4.87 -16.54 -0.44
CA GLU A 159 -6.32 -16.57 -0.61
C GLU A 159 -6.94 -15.17 -0.42
N GLN A 160 -6.66 -14.50 0.70
CA GLN A 160 -7.24 -13.18 0.97
C GLN A 160 -6.73 -12.10 0.02
N ILE A 161 -5.46 -12.14 -0.38
CA ILE A 161 -4.91 -11.21 -1.37
C ILE A 161 -5.64 -11.35 -2.71
N LEU A 162 -5.82 -12.59 -3.19
CA LEU A 162 -6.47 -12.86 -4.48
C LEU A 162 -7.99 -12.65 -4.44
N LYS A 163 -8.62 -12.75 -3.26
CA LYS A 163 -10.07 -12.58 -3.09
C LYS A 163 -10.59 -11.21 -3.50
N ILE A 164 -9.77 -10.16 -3.40
CA ILE A 164 -10.13 -8.79 -3.83
C ILE A 164 -9.39 -8.36 -5.10
N TRP A 165 -8.70 -9.29 -5.77
CA TRP A 165 -7.86 -8.99 -6.93
C TRP A 165 -8.64 -8.35 -8.06
N ASP A 166 -9.78 -8.95 -8.41
CA ASP A 166 -10.64 -8.52 -9.51
C ASP A 166 -11.39 -7.20 -9.19
N GLU A 167 -11.28 -6.67 -7.96
CA GLU A 167 -11.89 -5.40 -7.61
C GLU A 167 -11.07 -4.20 -8.08
N ALA A 168 -9.75 -4.35 -8.15
CA ALA A 168 -8.80 -3.27 -8.44
C ALA A 168 -8.84 -2.81 -9.91
N ASP A 169 -8.49 -1.55 -10.14
CA ASP A 169 -8.20 -1.02 -11.48
C ASP A 169 -6.70 -1.02 -11.75
N VAL A 170 -5.90 -0.76 -10.72
CA VAL A 170 -4.44 -0.66 -10.81
C VAL A 170 -3.82 -1.53 -9.73
N ILE A 171 -2.90 -2.40 -10.11
CA ILE A 171 -2.17 -3.26 -9.18
C ILE A 171 -0.67 -3.01 -9.30
N LYS A 172 0.01 -2.99 -8.16
CA LYS A 172 1.47 -3.05 -8.08
C LYS A 172 1.89 -4.23 -7.22
N VAL A 173 2.81 -5.03 -7.73
CA VAL A 173 3.45 -6.15 -7.04
C VAL A 173 4.97 -6.08 -7.21
N SER A 174 5.70 -6.66 -6.27
CA SER A 174 7.11 -6.97 -6.40
C SER A 174 7.36 -8.29 -7.12
N ASP A 175 8.60 -8.55 -7.52
CA ASP A 175 9.09 -9.85 -7.96
C ASP A 175 8.82 -10.96 -6.93
N VAL A 176 9.10 -10.70 -5.66
CA VAL A 176 8.82 -11.64 -4.55
C VAL A 176 7.32 -11.95 -4.45
N GLU A 177 6.46 -10.94 -4.62
CA GLU A 177 5.01 -11.14 -4.60
C GLU A 177 4.50 -11.85 -5.86
N LEU A 178 5.10 -11.58 -7.02
CA LEU A 178 4.76 -12.27 -8.25
C LEU A 178 5.04 -13.77 -8.13
N GLU A 179 6.22 -14.15 -7.64
CA GLU A 179 6.59 -15.54 -7.35
C GLU A 179 5.60 -16.14 -6.34
N PHE A 180 5.34 -15.46 -5.23
CA PHE A 180 4.43 -15.93 -4.19
C PHE A 180 3.00 -16.18 -4.68
N LEU A 181 2.44 -15.27 -5.49
CA LEU A 181 1.05 -15.34 -5.94
C LEU A 181 0.86 -16.38 -7.05
N THR A 182 1.84 -16.52 -7.93
CA THR A 182 1.77 -17.44 -9.08
C THR A 182 2.31 -18.83 -8.78
N GLY A 183 3.21 -18.96 -7.80
CA GLY A 183 3.97 -20.18 -7.53
C GLY A 183 5.03 -20.48 -8.60
N SER A 184 5.34 -19.52 -9.47
CA SER A 184 6.36 -19.67 -10.52
C SER A 184 7.69 -19.07 -10.06
N ASP A 185 8.78 -19.78 -10.33
CA ASP A 185 10.16 -19.31 -10.16
C ASP A 185 10.62 -18.34 -11.27
N LYS A 186 9.75 -18.04 -12.24
CA LYS A 186 10.04 -17.15 -13.36
C LYS A 186 9.45 -15.77 -13.15
N ILE A 187 10.30 -14.75 -13.24
CA ILE A 187 9.92 -13.35 -13.24
C ILE A 187 9.92 -12.83 -14.69
N ASP A 188 8.83 -13.11 -15.41
CA ASP A 188 8.64 -12.72 -16.80
C ASP A 188 7.19 -12.26 -17.10
N ASP A 189 6.97 -11.85 -18.35
CA ASP A 189 5.67 -11.35 -18.81
C ASP A 189 4.58 -12.42 -18.78
N GLU A 190 4.93 -13.67 -19.12
CA GLU A 190 3.96 -14.75 -19.19
C GLU A 190 3.42 -15.04 -17.80
N THR A 191 4.31 -15.10 -16.80
CA THR A 191 3.94 -15.22 -15.39
C THR A 191 3.09 -14.04 -14.92
N ALA A 192 3.52 -12.80 -15.20
CA ALA A 192 2.75 -11.60 -14.81
C ALA A 192 1.35 -11.56 -15.45
N LEU A 193 1.23 -11.97 -16.71
CA LEU A 193 -0.04 -12.01 -17.44
C LEU A 193 -1.04 -13.01 -16.85
N THR A 194 -0.60 -14.03 -16.11
CA THR A 194 -1.53 -14.94 -15.39
C THR A 194 -2.36 -14.21 -14.31
N LEU A 195 -1.82 -13.11 -13.77
CA LEU A 195 -2.50 -12.26 -12.79
C LEU A 195 -3.36 -11.17 -13.44
N TRP A 196 -3.24 -10.95 -14.76
CA TRP A 196 -4.01 -9.92 -15.45
C TRP A 196 -5.52 -10.22 -15.46
N ARG A 197 -6.33 -9.16 -15.38
CA ARG A 197 -7.80 -9.24 -15.50
C ARG A 197 -8.31 -8.17 -16.46
N PRO A 198 -9.41 -8.43 -17.20
CA PRO A 198 -9.93 -7.47 -18.18
C PRO A 198 -10.30 -6.09 -17.63
N ASN A 199 -10.61 -6.00 -16.33
CA ASN A 199 -10.92 -4.73 -15.66
C ASN A 199 -9.68 -3.91 -15.26
N PHE A 200 -8.47 -4.49 -15.33
CA PHE A 200 -7.25 -3.76 -14.99
C PHE A 200 -6.92 -2.72 -16.04
N LYS A 201 -6.57 -1.54 -15.57
CA LYS A 201 -5.99 -0.45 -16.35
C LYS A 201 -4.46 -0.56 -16.34
N LEU A 202 -3.87 -1.06 -15.25
CA LEU A 202 -2.42 -1.18 -15.07
C LEU A 202 -2.06 -2.32 -14.12
N LEU A 203 -1.09 -3.14 -14.51
CA LEU A 203 -0.37 -4.07 -13.63
C LEU A 203 1.12 -3.70 -13.67
N LEU A 204 1.66 -3.31 -12.53
CA LEU A 204 3.05 -2.94 -12.34
C LEU A 204 3.78 -4.04 -11.58
N VAL A 205 4.92 -4.48 -12.12
CA VAL A 205 5.84 -5.39 -11.42
C VAL A 205 7.12 -4.61 -11.10
N THR A 206 7.47 -4.49 -9.83
CA THR A 206 8.74 -3.89 -9.39
C THR A 206 9.76 -4.99 -9.15
N LEU A 207 10.92 -4.88 -9.78
CA LEU A 207 12.03 -5.80 -9.52
C LEU A 207 12.91 -5.23 -8.42
N GLY A 208 13.54 -6.11 -7.64
CA GLY A 208 14.53 -5.72 -6.65
C GLY A 208 15.74 -4.98 -7.24
N VAL A 209 16.71 -4.70 -6.38
CA VAL A 209 17.95 -4.04 -6.77
C VAL A 209 18.84 -5.04 -7.52
N ILE A 210 19.02 -4.85 -8.83
CA ILE A 210 20.00 -5.61 -9.62
C ILE A 210 21.27 -4.74 -9.69
N ASN A 211 22.40 -5.23 -9.16
CA ASN A 211 23.72 -4.58 -9.20
C ASN A 211 23.80 -3.20 -8.51
N GLY A 212 23.11 -2.99 -7.38
CA GLY A 212 23.20 -1.74 -6.61
C GLY A 212 22.43 -0.55 -7.21
N VAL A 213 21.68 -0.77 -8.29
CA VAL A 213 20.73 0.20 -8.87
C VAL A 213 19.32 -0.34 -8.66
N GLY A 214 18.41 0.46 -8.09
CA GLY A 214 16.99 0.09 -8.05
C GLY A 214 16.44 0.04 -9.47
N VAL A 215 16.13 -1.15 -9.98
CA VAL A 215 15.63 -1.32 -11.34
C VAL A 215 14.13 -1.60 -11.27
N CYS A 216 13.30 -0.58 -11.51
CA CYS A 216 11.92 -0.85 -11.94
C CYS A 216 11.99 -1.30 -13.41
N HIS A 217 11.67 -2.57 -13.69
CA HIS A 217 11.37 -2.99 -15.05
C HIS A 217 9.90 -3.41 -15.12
N LYS A 218 9.21 -2.69 -16.00
CA LYS A 218 8.00 -3.12 -16.72
C LYS A 218 6.66 -2.79 -16.08
N ILE A 219 6.11 -1.72 -16.64
CA ILE A 219 4.68 -1.41 -16.64
C ILE A 219 4.03 -2.29 -17.71
N LEU A 220 3.14 -3.21 -17.31
CA LEU A 220 2.18 -3.80 -18.25
C LEU A 220 0.99 -2.85 -18.33
N THR A 221 1.12 -1.82 -19.18
CA THR A 221 -0.01 -1.03 -19.70
C THR A 221 -0.39 -1.58 -21.05
N PHE A 222 -1.61 -2.09 -21.20
CA PHE A 222 -2.24 -2.13 -22.51
C PHE A 222 -2.87 -0.77 -22.81
N SER A 223 -1.99 0.23 -22.94
CA SER A 223 -2.15 1.60 -23.48
C SER A 223 -1.28 2.60 -22.70
N TRP A 224 -0.21 3.05 -23.37
CA TRP A 224 0.68 4.19 -23.11
C TRP A 224 1.81 4.11 -22.06
N GLN A 225 3.02 4.02 -22.66
CA GLN A 225 4.37 4.46 -22.26
C GLN A 225 5.11 3.84 -21.06
N LYS A 226 6.35 3.46 -21.39
CA LYS A 226 7.40 2.92 -20.53
C LYS A 226 7.96 4.03 -19.64
N VAL A 227 7.89 3.85 -18.33
CA VAL A 227 8.43 4.78 -17.33
C VAL A 227 9.67 4.14 -16.73
N VAL A 228 10.78 4.88 -16.74
CA VAL A 228 12.06 4.46 -16.15
C VAL A 228 12.39 5.42 -15.03
N GLY A 229 12.49 4.89 -13.82
CA GLY A 229 12.93 5.61 -12.62
C GLY A 229 11.83 6.48 -12.02
N ASP A 230 11.21 6.00 -10.94
CA ASP A 230 10.77 6.76 -9.76
C ASP A 230 9.99 5.84 -8.79
N GLU A 231 9.92 6.19 -7.51
CA GLU A 231 9.18 5.46 -6.48
C GLU A 231 7.67 5.40 -6.80
N PHE A 232 6.93 4.40 -6.29
CA PHE A 232 5.52 4.16 -6.65
C PHE A 232 4.60 5.35 -6.33
N SER A 233 4.89 6.14 -5.28
CA SER A 233 4.21 7.41 -4.99
C SER A 233 4.36 8.47 -6.09
N ASP A 234 5.54 8.53 -6.72
CA ASP A 234 5.82 9.41 -7.85
C ASP A 234 5.12 8.91 -9.13
N CYS A 235 5.02 7.60 -9.32
CA CYS A 235 4.21 7.03 -10.41
C CYS A 235 2.71 7.34 -10.23
N LEU A 236 2.17 7.19 -9.02
CA LEU A 236 0.78 7.53 -8.72
C LEU A 236 0.51 9.02 -8.96
N SER A 237 1.40 9.91 -8.51
CA SER A 237 1.22 11.35 -8.67
C SER A 237 1.39 11.83 -10.12
N ARG A 238 2.32 11.24 -10.90
CA ARG A 238 2.58 11.67 -12.30
C ARG A 238 1.65 11.05 -13.33
N TYR A 239 1.09 9.87 -13.09
CA TYR A 239 0.27 9.16 -14.08
C TYR A 239 -1.24 9.18 -13.79
N LEU A 240 -1.65 9.51 -12.55
CA LEU A 240 -3.07 9.54 -12.17
C LEU A 240 -3.60 10.96 -11.90
N LEU A 241 -2.73 11.98 -11.92
CA LEU A 241 -3.12 13.39 -11.81
C LEU A 241 -2.82 14.10 -13.14
N PRO A 242 -3.72 14.96 -13.65
CA PRO A 242 -3.43 15.80 -14.83
C PRO A 242 -2.18 16.66 -14.61
N ASP A 243 -1.51 17.02 -15.70
CA ASP A 243 -0.21 17.73 -15.77
C ASP A 243 -0.08 19.06 -14.98
N ASP A 244 -1.14 19.55 -14.34
CA ASP A 244 -1.20 20.85 -13.66
C ASP A 244 -0.92 20.80 -12.14
N VAL A 245 -0.63 19.63 -11.55
CA VAL A 245 -0.32 19.53 -10.11
C VAL A 245 1.20 19.54 -9.87
N GLY A 246 1.81 20.70 -10.04
CA GLY A 246 3.21 20.92 -9.63
C GLY A 246 3.41 20.81 -8.11
N PRO A 247 4.62 20.48 -7.63
CA PRO A 247 4.93 20.39 -6.21
C PRO A 247 4.98 21.81 -5.62
N HIS A 248 3.87 22.27 -5.04
CA HIS A 248 3.89 23.48 -4.22
C HIS A 248 4.47 23.14 -2.83
N ILE A 249 5.72 23.54 -2.62
CA ILE A 249 6.40 23.52 -1.32
C ILE A 249 5.77 24.60 -0.44
N LEU A 250 5.03 24.16 0.59
CA LEU A 250 4.92 24.82 1.88
C LEU A 250 5.41 23.83 2.96
#